data_AF-A0A6G3XWJ0-F1
#
_entry.id   AF-A0A6G3XWJ0-F1
#
_cell.length_a   1.000
_cell.length_b   1.000
_cell.length_c   1.000
_cell.angle_alpha   90.00
_cell.angle_beta   90.00
_cell.angle_gamma   90.00
#
_symmetry.space_group_name_H-M   'P 1'
#
loop_
_entity.id
_entity.type
_entity.pdbx_description
1 polymer ?
#
loop_
_entity_poly.entity_id
_entity_poly.type
_entity_poly.pdbx_seq_one_letter_code
_entity_poly.pdbx_strand_id
1 'polypeptide(L)'
;RKVETTLEQSTAQVNAPKAWAAGYDGKGTTVAVLDTGADTEHPDLAGRVTASKNFTDSQSTKDWQGHGTHTASTAGGSGAASDGLKKGVAPGTGLLIGKVLNDYGYGQTSWIISGMQWAVDQKADVVSMSLGSSEIGDCGDPLAAATAELSKNTHSLFVVA
;
A
#
# COMPACT_ATOMS: atom_id res chain seq x y z
N ARG A 1 -32.19 1.65 -7.68
CA ARG A 1 -31.02 2.49 -8.01
C ARG A 1 -29.86 1.55 -8.27
N LYS A 2 -29.29 1.55 -9.48
CA LYS A 2 -28.10 0.74 -9.79
C LYS A 2 -26.88 1.44 -9.20
N VAL A 3 -26.02 0.71 -8.51
CA VAL A 3 -24.75 1.20 -7.96
C VAL A 3 -23.65 0.41 -8.66
N GLU A 4 -22.65 1.12 -9.17
CA GLU A 4 -21.54 0.54 -9.95
C GLU A 4 -20.22 0.95 -9.29
N THR A 5 -19.19 0.08 -9.35
CA THR A 5 -17.87 0.34 -8.77
C THR A 5 -17.12 1.39 -9.59
N THR A 6 -16.72 2.52 -8.99
CA THR A 6 -16.17 3.67 -9.71
C THR A 6 -14.64 3.77 -9.70
N LEU A 7 -13.92 2.65 -9.59
CA LEU A 7 -12.45 2.69 -9.53
C LEU A 7 -11.84 3.45 -10.73
N GLU A 8 -12.46 3.31 -11.92
CA GLU A 8 -12.16 4.08 -13.15
C GLU A 8 -12.19 5.61 -12.96
N GLN A 9 -13.01 6.12 -12.04
CA GLN A 9 -13.22 7.55 -11.83
C GLN A 9 -12.21 8.15 -10.86
N SER A 10 -11.67 7.36 -9.92
CA SER A 10 -10.80 7.87 -8.86
C SER A 10 -9.46 8.39 -9.41
N THR A 11 -8.83 7.64 -10.32
CA THR A 11 -7.55 8.03 -10.95
C THR A 11 -7.72 9.27 -11.84
N ALA A 12 -8.87 9.40 -12.52
CA ALA A 12 -9.22 10.59 -13.29
C ALA A 12 -9.40 11.83 -12.39
N GLN A 13 -10.04 11.67 -11.22
CA GLN A 13 -10.25 12.77 -10.26
C GLN A 13 -8.93 13.34 -9.72
N VAL A 14 -7.89 12.51 -9.60
CA VAL A 14 -6.54 12.94 -9.17
C VAL A 14 -5.61 13.27 -10.34
N ASN A 15 -6.13 13.40 -11.56
CA ASN A 15 -5.38 13.71 -12.79
C ASN A 15 -4.26 12.71 -13.16
N ALA A 16 -4.34 11.46 -12.69
CA ALA A 16 -3.36 10.43 -13.05
C ALA A 16 -3.24 10.20 -14.57
N PRO A 17 -4.34 10.23 -15.38
CA PRO A 17 -4.23 10.14 -16.84
C PRO A 17 -3.32 11.20 -17.48
N LYS A 18 -3.31 12.41 -16.94
CA LYS A 18 -2.43 13.49 -17.42
C LYS A 18 -0.97 13.20 -17.09
N ALA A 19 -0.69 12.65 -15.90
CA ALA A 19 0.65 12.24 -15.51
C ALA A 19 1.16 11.09 -16.40
N TRP A 20 0.33 10.07 -16.64
CA TRP A 20 0.67 8.95 -17.53
C TRP A 20 0.97 9.42 -18.96
N ALA A 21 0.16 10.35 -19.50
CA ALA A 21 0.38 10.91 -20.84
C ALA A 21 1.69 11.72 -20.93
N ALA A 22 2.18 12.25 -19.81
CA ALA A 22 3.48 12.90 -19.70
C ALA A 22 4.63 11.92 -19.42
N GLY A 23 4.36 10.61 -19.36
CA GLY A 23 5.35 9.55 -19.13
C GLY A 23 5.62 9.23 -17.65
N TYR A 24 4.81 9.76 -16.72
CA TYR A 24 4.93 9.48 -15.29
C TYR A 24 3.94 8.39 -14.88
N ASP A 25 4.41 7.15 -14.78
CA ASP A 25 3.63 5.99 -14.32
C ASP A 25 4.21 5.35 -13.04
N GLY A 26 5.27 5.92 -12.46
CA GLY A 26 5.98 5.37 -11.31
C GLY A 26 7.07 4.35 -11.66
N LYS A 27 7.43 4.18 -12.93
CA LYS A 27 8.56 3.31 -13.30
C LYS A 27 9.84 3.74 -12.58
N GLY A 28 10.49 2.78 -11.93
CA GLY A 28 11.72 2.98 -11.17
C GLY A 28 11.50 3.37 -9.70
N THR A 29 10.25 3.54 -9.26
CA THR A 29 9.91 3.71 -7.85
C THR A 29 9.43 2.42 -7.23
N THR A 30 9.40 2.37 -5.89
CA THR A 30 8.88 1.27 -5.09
C THR A 30 7.94 1.79 -4.00
N VAL A 31 6.73 1.23 -3.95
CA VAL A 31 5.74 1.52 -2.90
C VAL A 31 5.61 0.31 -1.99
N ALA A 32 5.86 0.49 -0.69
CA ALA A 32 5.53 -0.47 0.34
C ALA A 32 4.11 -0.23 0.85
N VAL A 33 3.26 -1.26 0.78
CA VAL A 33 1.90 -1.23 1.31
C VAL A 33 1.89 -2.04 2.60
N LEU A 34 1.67 -1.36 3.73
CA LEU A 34 1.57 -1.99 5.04
C LEU A 34 0.10 -2.13 5.44
N ASP A 35 -0.44 -3.35 5.32
CA ASP A 35 -1.89 -3.59 5.38
C ASP A 35 -2.21 -5.06 5.75
N THR A 36 -3.35 -5.60 5.29
CA THR A 36 -3.78 -7.00 5.50
C THR A 36 -3.07 -8.03 4.62
N GLY A 37 -2.02 -7.64 3.90
CA GLY A 37 -1.32 -8.48 2.92
C GLY A 37 -1.76 -8.17 1.49
N ALA A 38 -1.53 -9.11 0.56
CA ALA A 38 -2.06 -8.99 -0.80
C ALA A 38 -2.36 -10.38 -1.41
N ASP A 39 -3.35 -10.43 -2.31
CA ASP A 39 -3.48 -11.51 -3.28
C ASP A 39 -2.51 -11.28 -4.44
N THR A 40 -1.32 -11.88 -4.34
CA THR A 40 -0.26 -11.76 -5.36
C THR A 40 -0.58 -12.53 -6.65
N GLU A 41 -1.61 -13.38 -6.65
CA GLU A 41 -2.06 -14.12 -7.83
C GLU A 41 -3.10 -13.33 -8.63
N HIS A 42 -3.66 -12.25 -8.06
CA HIS A 42 -4.59 -11.37 -8.76
C HIS A 42 -3.92 -10.79 -10.03
N PRO A 43 -4.57 -10.80 -11.22
CA PRO A 43 -3.92 -10.39 -12.47
C PRO A 43 -3.33 -8.98 -12.44
N ASP A 44 -3.91 -8.06 -11.67
CA ASP A 44 -3.40 -6.69 -11.53
C ASP A 44 -2.10 -6.59 -10.71
N LEU A 45 -1.80 -7.59 -9.89
CA LEU A 45 -0.66 -7.64 -8.96
C LEU A 45 0.36 -8.74 -9.32
N ALA A 46 -0.03 -9.70 -10.16
CA ALA A 46 0.81 -10.80 -10.60
C ALA A 46 2.11 -10.29 -11.22
N GLY A 47 3.24 -10.77 -10.71
CA GLY A 47 4.58 -10.38 -11.16
C GLY A 47 5.03 -8.98 -10.73
N ARG A 48 4.26 -8.28 -9.89
CA ARG A 48 4.58 -6.91 -9.44
C ARG A 48 5.15 -6.81 -8.04
N VAL A 49 4.80 -7.77 -7.20
CA VAL A 49 5.23 -7.81 -5.81
C VAL A 49 6.64 -8.38 -5.76
N THR A 50 7.61 -7.53 -5.40
CA THR A 50 9.04 -7.87 -5.41
C THR A 50 9.50 -8.48 -4.09
N ALA A 51 8.84 -8.14 -2.99
CA ALA A 51 9.00 -8.81 -1.71
C ALA A 51 7.73 -8.69 -0.86
N SER A 52 7.51 -9.69 -0.01
CA SER A 52 6.42 -9.70 0.97
C SER A 52 6.94 -10.18 2.31
N LYS A 53 6.41 -9.64 3.41
CA LYS A 53 6.72 -10.11 4.76
C LYS A 53 5.50 -10.01 5.67
N ASN A 54 5.29 -11.05 6.48
CA ASN A 54 4.25 -11.07 7.49
C ASN A 54 4.84 -10.70 8.86
N PHE A 55 4.20 -9.75 9.54
CA PHE A 55 4.54 -9.32 10.89
C PHE A 55 3.48 -9.72 11.92
N THR A 56 2.36 -10.28 11.46
CA THR A 56 1.24 -10.66 12.32
C THR A 56 1.33 -12.11 12.77
N ASP A 57 0.29 -12.54 13.48
CA ASP A 57 0.03 -13.93 13.86
C ASP A 57 -0.60 -14.79 12.75
N SER A 58 -0.88 -14.21 11.57
CA SER A 58 -1.40 -14.94 10.41
C SER A 58 -0.38 -15.96 9.87
N GLN A 59 -0.86 -16.95 9.11
CA GLN A 59 0.02 -18.00 8.57
C GLN A 59 0.90 -17.53 7.40
N SER A 60 0.49 -16.48 6.67
CA SER A 60 1.20 -16.01 5.49
C SER A 60 0.89 -14.54 5.19
N THR A 61 1.52 -14.00 4.16
CA THR A 61 1.24 -12.65 3.62
C THR A 61 0.00 -12.57 2.74
N LYS A 62 -0.68 -13.70 2.50
CA LYS A 62 -1.90 -13.73 1.70
C LYS A 62 -2.97 -12.87 2.36
N ASP A 63 -3.67 -12.11 1.54
CA ASP A 63 -4.78 -11.31 2.01
C ASP A 63 -6.07 -12.13 2.06
N TRP A 64 -6.55 -12.39 3.27
CA TRP A 64 -7.85 -13.03 3.49
C TRP A 64 -8.96 -12.03 3.81
N GLN A 65 -8.62 -10.75 3.96
CA GLN A 65 -9.56 -9.69 4.32
C GLN A 65 -9.96 -8.85 3.08
N GLY A 66 -9.00 -8.54 2.21
CA GLY A 66 -9.20 -7.88 0.90
C GLY A 66 -8.75 -6.41 0.84
N HIS A 67 -8.61 -5.74 1.98
CA HIS A 67 -8.26 -4.32 2.07
C HIS A 67 -6.85 -4.05 1.55
N GLY A 68 -5.86 -4.86 1.94
CA GLY A 68 -4.50 -4.72 1.45
C GLY A 68 -4.37 -4.93 -0.05
N THR A 69 -5.07 -5.92 -0.63
CA THR A 69 -5.14 -6.15 -2.08
C THR A 69 -5.75 -4.94 -2.80
N HIS A 70 -6.83 -4.38 -2.25
CA HIS A 70 -7.49 -3.20 -2.79
C HIS A 70 -6.58 -1.96 -2.74
N THR A 71 -5.93 -1.70 -1.60
CA THR A 71 -4.99 -0.59 -1.43
C THR A 71 -3.77 -0.73 -2.36
N ALA A 72 -3.19 -1.93 -2.45
CA ALA A 72 -2.07 -2.20 -3.34
C ALA A 72 -2.41 -2.01 -4.82
N SER A 73 -3.59 -2.49 -5.25
CA SER A 73 -4.06 -2.27 -6.63
C SER A 73 -4.38 -0.80 -6.91
N THR A 74 -4.89 -0.06 -5.91
CA THR A 74 -5.11 1.39 -6.04
C THR A 74 -3.79 2.15 -6.25
N ALA A 75 -2.75 1.80 -5.47
CA ALA A 75 -1.44 2.42 -5.59
C ALA A 75 -0.75 2.07 -6.91
N GLY A 76 -0.72 0.79 -7.28
CA GLY A 76 0.10 0.30 -8.38
C GLY A 76 -0.43 -0.95 -9.06
N GLY A 77 -1.74 -1.16 -9.15
CA GLY A 77 -2.32 -2.24 -9.96
C GLY A 77 -2.06 -1.99 -11.45
N SER A 78 -1.74 -3.04 -12.21
CA SER A 78 -1.54 -2.94 -13.67
C SER A 78 -2.84 -2.66 -14.43
N GLY A 79 -3.99 -3.04 -13.85
CA GLY A 79 -5.30 -3.01 -14.51
C GLY A 79 -5.52 -4.13 -15.52
N ALA A 80 -4.64 -5.14 -15.58
CA ALA A 80 -4.71 -6.27 -16.51
C ALA A 80 -6.05 -7.03 -16.47
N ALA A 81 -6.69 -7.17 -15.31
CA ALA A 81 -8.00 -7.81 -15.17
C ALA A 81 -9.15 -7.00 -15.81
N SER A 82 -8.87 -5.79 -16.29
CA SER A 82 -9.86 -4.82 -16.77
C SER A 82 -9.44 -4.12 -18.06
N ASP A 83 -8.50 -4.70 -18.83
CA ASP A 83 -7.93 -4.09 -20.03
C ASP A 83 -7.42 -2.65 -19.80
N GLY A 84 -6.89 -2.40 -18.59
CA GLY A 84 -6.33 -1.11 -18.17
C GLY A 84 -7.33 -0.11 -17.60
N LEU A 85 -8.63 -0.41 -17.57
CA LEU A 85 -9.67 0.51 -17.06
C LEU A 85 -9.53 0.81 -15.55
N LYS A 86 -9.09 -0.18 -14.77
CA LYS A 86 -8.94 -0.08 -13.30
C LYS A 86 -7.48 -0.12 -12.87
N LYS A 87 -6.56 0.40 -13.69
CA LYS A 87 -5.15 0.51 -13.31
C LYS A 87 -4.96 1.50 -12.17
N GLY A 88 -4.01 1.23 -11.29
CA GLY A 88 -3.65 2.08 -10.16
C GLY A 88 -3.01 3.40 -10.59
N VAL A 89 -2.75 4.28 -9.62
CA VAL A 89 -2.17 5.61 -9.86
C VAL A 89 -0.76 5.52 -10.46
N ALA A 90 0.07 4.59 -9.96
CA ALA A 90 1.43 4.37 -10.41
C ALA A 90 1.62 2.95 -10.97
N PRO A 91 1.06 2.63 -12.15
CA PRO A 91 1.09 1.27 -12.70
C PRO A 91 2.50 0.84 -13.17
N GLY A 92 3.54 1.64 -13.05
CA GLY A 92 4.95 1.26 -13.30
C GLY A 92 5.76 0.96 -12.03
N THR A 93 5.22 1.23 -10.83
CA THR A 93 5.97 1.09 -9.57
C THR A 93 6.20 -0.38 -9.15
N GLY A 94 7.34 -0.69 -8.54
CA GLY A 94 7.48 -1.92 -7.76
C GLY A 94 6.58 -1.89 -6.53
N LEU A 95 6.10 -3.07 -6.10
CA LEU A 95 5.32 -3.21 -4.87
C LEU A 95 6.06 -4.07 -3.84
N LEU A 96 6.03 -3.62 -2.59
CA LEU A 96 6.42 -4.40 -1.41
C LEU A 96 5.18 -4.57 -0.52
N ILE A 97 4.94 -5.78 -0.02
CA ILE A 97 3.74 -6.08 0.78
C ILE A 97 4.13 -6.44 2.21
N GLY A 98 3.86 -5.55 3.15
CA GLY A 98 4.01 -5.82 4.57
C GLY A 98 2.66 -6.13 5.21
N LYS A 99 2.41 -7.37 5.61
CA LYS A 99 1.21 -7.70 6.36
C LYS A 99 1.41 -7.30 7.82
N VAL A 100 0.78 -6.20 8.23
CA VAL A 100 0.80 -5.65 9.60
C VAL A 100 -0.58 -5.66 10.26
N LEU A 101 -1.63 -5.90 9.46
CA LEU A 101 -2.98 -6.22 9.91
C LEU A 101 -3.27 -7.69 9.62
N ASN A 102 -3.83 -8.42 10.59
CA ASN A 102 -4.09 -9.84 10.41
C ASN A 102 -5.35 -10.07 9.55
N ASP A 103 -5.80 -11.32 9.46
CA ASP A 103 -6.90 -11.72 8.58
C ASP A 103 -8.26 -11.15 8.99
N TYR A 104 -8.34 -10.51 10.17
CA TYR A 104 -9.54 -9.83 10.67
C TYR A 104 -9.43 -8.30 10.57
N GLY A 105 -8.35 -7.76 10.01
CA GLY A 105 -8.18 -6.32 9.77
C GLY A 105 -7.69 -5.51 10.96
N TYR A 106 -7.22 -6.13 12.04
CA TYR A 106 -6.60 -5.44 13.17
C TYR A 106 -5.09 -5.72 13.23
N GLY A 107 -4.34 -4.83 13.87
CA GLY A 107 -2.90 -4.96 14.05
C GLY A 107 -2.43 -4.47 15.41
N GLN A 108 -1.21 -4.87 15.78
CA GLN A 108 -0.52 -4.37 16.95
C GLN A 108 0.43 -3.25 16.55
N THR A 109 0.61 -2.24 17.41
CA THR A 109 1.58 -1.16 17.20
C THR A 109 2.99 -1.70 16.90
N SER A 110 3.40 -2.77 17.59
CA SER A 110 4.69 -3.43 17.37
C SER A 110 4.84 -4.03 15.96
N TRP A 111 3.77 -4.63 15.41
CA TRP A 111 3.74 -5.18 14.06
C TRP A 111 3.85 -4.08 13.01
N ILE A 112 3.11 -2.99 13.21
CA ILE A 112 3.12 -1.83 12.31
C ILE A 112 4.51 -1.21 12.28
N ILE A 113 5.10 -0.91 13.44
CA ILE A 113 6.47 -0.34 13.54
C ILE A 113 7.51 -1.26 12.90
N SER A 114 7.40 -2.58 13.12
CA SER A 114 8.30 -3.56 12.48
C SER A 114 8.16 -3.57 10.96
N GLY A 115 6.94 -3.42 10.44
CA GLY A 115 6.67 -3.28 9.02
C GLY A 115 7.24 -1.99 8.43
N MET A 116 7.12 -0.87 9.16
CA MET A 116 7.69 0.43 8.76
C MET A 116 9.21 0.35 8.65
N GLN A 117 9.88 -0.20 9.67
CA GLN A 117 11.33 -0.38 9.64
C GLN A 117 11.75 -1.26 8.46
N TRP A 118 11.07 -2.39 8.26
CA TRP A 118 11.36 -3.27 7.13
C TRP A 118 11.19 -2.56 5.78
N ALA A 119 10.15 -1.74 5.59
CA ALA A 119 9.96 -1.00 4.35
C ALA A 119 11.09 0.01 4.07
N VAL A 120 11.56 0.71 5.11
CA VAL A 120 12.72 1.61 5.02
C VAL A 120 14.00 0.82 4.70
N ASP A 121 14.20 -0.34 5.33
CA ASP A 121 15.35 -1.20 5.09
C ASP A 121 15.36 -1.75 3.65
N GLN A 122 14.19 -2.04 3.09
CA GLN A 122 13.99 -2.41 1.68
C GLN A 122 14.15 -1.22 0.72
N LYS A 123 14.42 -0.01 1.21
CA LYS A 123 14.55 1.22 0.41
C LYS A 123 13.28 1.54 -0.39
N ALA A 124 12.11 1.32 0.18
CA ALA A 124 10.86 1.80 -0.41
C ALA A 124 10.91 3.32 -0.55
N ASP A 125 10.53 3.87 -1.71
CA ASP A 125 10.44 5.31 -1.92
C ASP A 125 9.20 5.88 -1.21
N VAL A 126 8.12 5.09 -1.15
CA VAL A 126 6.89 5.44 -0.43
C VAL A 126 6.46 4.29 0.47
N VAL A 127 6.10 4.61 1.71
CA VAL A 127 5.44 3.70 2.65
C VAL A 127 3.99 4.16 2.83
N SER A 128 3.06 3.35 2.34
CA SER A 128 1.62 3.60 2.36
C SER A 128 0.96 2.80 3.48
N MET A 129 0.28 3.48 4.40
CA MET A 129 -0.36 2.89 5.57
C MET A 129 -1.82 3.34 5.66
N SER A 130 -2.73 2.52 5.14
CA SER A 130 -4.18 2.74 5.20
C SER A 130 -4.76 2.19 6.50
N LEU A 131 -4.23 2.64 7.64
CA LEU A 131 -4.58 2.14 8.96
C LEU A 131 -4.49 3.26 9.99
N GLY A 132 -5.17 3.08 11.12
CA GLY A 132 -5.21 4.07 12.19
C GLY A 132 -5.99 3.58 13.39
N SER A 133 -6.02 4.40 14.44
CA SER A 133 -6.84 4.20 15.64
C SER A 133 -7.97 5.23 15.67
N SER A 134 -9.12 4.88 16.24
CA SER A 134 -10.20 5.84 16.52
C SER A 134 -9.93 6.70 17.75
N GLU A 135 -8.88 6.39 18.51
CA GLU A 135 -8.43 7.20 19.64
C GLU A 135 -7.76 8.49 19.14
N ILE A 136 -8.20 9.64 19.65
CA ILE A 136 -7.55 10.92 19.38
C ILE A 136 -6.25 10.96 20.19
N GLY A 137 -5.13 10.76 19.52
CA GLY A 137 -3.79 10.87 20.11
C GLY A 137 -3.29 12.30 20.19
N ASP A 138 -2.29 12.52 21.04
CA ASP A 138 -1.51 13.77 21.15
C ASP A 138 -0.20 13.72 20.33
N CYS A 139 -0.08 12.74 19.43
CA CYS A 139 1.14 12.38 18.71
C CYS A 139 2.33 11.96 19.61
N GLY A 140 2.08 11.66 20.89
CA GLY A 140 3.07 11.13 21.82
C GLY A 140 3.14 9.60 21.84
N ASP A 141 2.28 8.90 21.09
CA ASP A 141 2.23 7.45 21.07
C ASP A 141 3.42 6.84 20.29
N PRO A 142 3.73 5.55 20.52
CA PRO A 142 4.88 4.91 19.88
C PRO A 142 4.83 4.88 18.36
N LEU A 143 3.65 4.85 17.73
CA LEU A 143 3.51 4.82 16.28
C LEU A 143 3.83 6.20 15.68
N ALA A 144 3.33 7.28 16.30
CA ALA A 144 3.69 8.64 15.93
C ALA A 144 5.20 8.89 16.09
N ALA A 145 5.78 8.47 17.22
CA ALA A 145 7.23 8.58 17.47
C ALA A 145 8.06 7.80 16.45
N ALA A 146 7.66 6.56 16.13
CA ALA A 146 8.33 5.75 15.11
C ALA A 146 8.21 6.36 13.72
N THR A 147 7.05 6.92 13.36
CA THR A 147 6.86 7.61 12.08
C THR A 147 7.76 8.84 11.99
N ALA A 148 7.82 9.65 13.04
CA ALA A 148 8.68 10.82 13.11
C ALA A 148 10.18 10.46 13.04
N GLU A 149 10.60 9.36 13.65
CA GLU A 149 11.99 8.91 13.58
C GLU A 149 12.33 8.34 12.20
N LEU A 150 11.50 7.43 11.69
CA LEU A 150 11.76 6.79 10.40
C LEU A 150 11.66 7.78 9.26
N SER A 151 10.78 8.78 9.31
CA SER A 151 10.69 9.83 8.27
C SER A 151 11.86 10.82 8.25
N LYS A 152 12.77 10.79 9.23
CA LYS A 152 14.04 11.55 9.14
C LYS A 152 14.98 11.00 8.08
N ASN A 153 14.77 9.76 7.62
CA ASN A 153 15.51 9.22 6.49
C ASN A 153 15.17 10.05 5.23
N THR A 154 16.17 10.30 4.36
CA THR A 154 15.99 11.18 3.19
C THR A 154 15.42 10.47 1.96
N HIS A 155 15.05 9.19 2.08
CA HIS A 155 14.67 8.34 0.95
C HIS A 155 13.16 8.05 0.92
N SER A 156 12.60 7.58 2.02
CA SER A 156 11.21 7.11 2.08
C SER A 156 10.25 8.21 2.53
N LEU A 157 9.20 8.44 1.75
CA LEU A 157 8.03 9.22 2.13
C LEU A 157 6.99 8.34 2.82
N PHE A 158 6.48 8.76 3.98
CA PHE A 158 5.36 8.09 4.66
C PHE A 158 4.04 8.77 4.29
N VAL A 159 3.05 7.97 3.87
CA VAL A 159 1.68 8.38 3.58
C VAL A 159 0.75 7.56 4.47
N VAL A 160 0.04 8.24 5.37
CA VAL A 160 -0.80 7.63 6.42
C VAL A 160 -2.20 8.22 6.35
N ALA A 161 -3.22 7.38 6.54
CA ALA A 161 -4.64 7.77 6.50
C ALA A 161 -5.10 8.56 7.72
#